data_AF-A0A0C3MF59-F1
#
_entry.id   AF-A0A0C3MF59-F1
#
_cell.length_a   1.000
_cell.length_b   1.000
_cell.length_c   1.000
_cell.angle_alpha   90.00
_cell.angle_beta   90.00
_cell.angle_gamma   90.00
#
_symmetry.space_group_name_H-M   'P 1'
#
loop_
_entity.id
_entity.type
_entity.pdbx_description
1 polymer ?
#
loop_
_entity_poly.entity_id
_entity_poly.type
_entity_poly.pdbx_seq_one_letter_code
_entity_poly.pdbx_strand_id
1 'polypeptide(L)'
;MDHELEIWRKLRALAGICVPGLFGAYSIEGQDGCEDTGALVQQYAGKTLSSFDTLDDEQRQVLYRIVTRIHEADVAHGDVSPRNVALDDGRMTALDFSPSSHHECEREEKCAELQYLRLKLKLSE
;
A
#
# COMPACT_ATOMS: atom_id res chain seq x y z
N MET A 1 -9.59 6.20 -12.56
CA MET A 1 -8.61 5.12 -12.87
C MET A 1 -7.22 5.67 -13.10
N ASP A 2 -7.06 6.76 -13.85
CA ASP A 2 -5.74 7.27 -14.25
C ASP A 2 -4.81 7.60 -13.08
N HIS A 3 -5.32 8.27 -12.05
CA HIS A 3 -4.58 8.55 -10.81
C HIS A 3 -3.99 7.28 -10.18
N GLU A 4 -4.82 6.25 -10.00
CA GLU A 4 -4.38 4.99 -9.39
C GLU A 4 -3.34 4.28 -10.27
N LEU A 5 -3.47 4.35 -11.60
CA LEU A 5 -2.48 3.80 -12.52
C LEU A 5 -1.14 4.54 -12.47
N GLU A 6 -1.14 5.84 -12.25
CA GLU A 6 0.09 6.61 -12.04
C GLU A 6 0.80 6.21 -10.75
N ILE A 7 0.04 5.98 -9.67
CA ILE A 7 0.58 5.40 -8.44
C ILE A 7 1.18 4.02 -8.72
N TRP A 8 0.47 3.14 -9.42
CA TRP A 8 0.97 1.80 -9.77
C TRP A 8 2.24 1.81 -10.64
N ARG A 9 2.39 2.80 -11.53
CA ARG A 9 3.62 2.98 -12.32
C ARG A 9 4.81 3.28 -11.44
N LYS A 10 4.64 4.12 -10.41
CA LYS A 10 5.70 4.42 -9.43
C LYS A 10 6.06 3.20 -8.58
N LEU A 11 5.06 2.39 -8.21
CA LEU A 11 5.25 1.19 -7.40
C LEU A 11 5.77 -0.03 -8.17
N ARG A 12 6.04 0.09 -9.48
CA ARG A 12 6.43 -1.04 -10.33
C ARG A 12 7.62 -1.83 -9.80
N ALA A 13 8.60 -1.17 -9.20
CA ALA A 13 9.78 -1.84 -8.63
C ALA A 13 9.49 -2.62 -7.34
N LEU A 14 8.35 -2.37 -6.70
CA LEU A 14 7.90 -3.02 -5.46
C LEU A 14 6.83 -4.10 -5.71
N ALA A 15 6.27 -4.15 -6.93
CA ALA A 15 5.22 -5.06 -7.33
C ALA A 15 5.67 -6.53 -7.21
N GLY A 16 4.88 -7.32 -6.49
CA GLY A 16 5.22 -8.71 -6.21
C GLY A 16 6.35 -8.86 -5.18
N ILE A 17 6.73 -7.80 -4.47
CA ILE A 17 7.70 -7.82 -3.36
C ILE A 17 7.03 -7.30 -2.09
N CYS A 18 6.68 -6.02 -2.07
CA CYS A 18 6.10 -5.32 -0.91
C CYS A 18 4.65 -4.85 -1.16
N VAL A 19 4.25 -4.79 -2.43
CA VAL A 19 2.87 -4.52 -2.87
C VAL A 19 2.43 -5.65 -3.82
N PRO A 20 1.13 -5.85 -4.07
CA PRO A 20 0.66 -6.88 -5.00
C PRO A 20 1.31 -6.76 -6.38
N GLY A 21 1.60 -7.89 -7.03
CA GLY A 21 1.88 -7.87 -8.45
C GLY A 21 0.67 -7.34 -9.22
N LEU A 22 0.90 -6.43 -10.19
CA LEU A 22 -0.17 -5.93 -11.05
C LEU A 22 -0.22 -6.75 -12.35
N PHE A 23 -1.34 -7.44 -12.59
CA PHE A 23 -1.54 -8.23 -13.82
C PHE A 23 -2.17 -7.40 -14.93
N GLY A 24 -2.99 -6.41 -14.60
CA GLY A 24 -3.57 -5.51 -15.58
C GLY A 24 -4.57 -4.54 -14.99
N ALA A 25 -4.87 -3.51 -15.78
CA ALA A 25 -5.93 -2.56 -15.53
C ALA A 25 -6.84 -2.53 -16.75
N TYR A 26 -8.14 -2.56 -16.50
CA TYR A 26 -9.15 -2.66 -17.54
C TYR A 26 -10.18 -1.56 -17.30
N SER A 27 -10.57 -0.88 -18.37
CA SER A 27 -11.62 0.13 -18.33
C SER A 27 -12.73 -0.30 -19.29
N ILE A 28 -13.97 -0.12 -18.86
CA ILE A 28 -15.18 -0.35 -19.63
C ILE A 28 -15.89 0.99 -19.68
N GLU A 29 -16.01 1.53 -20.90
CA GLU A 29 -16.77 2.76 -21.14
C GLU A 29 -18.23 2.54 -20.78
N GLY A 30 -18.80 3.48 -20.04
CA GLY A 30 -20.22 3.46 -19.70
C GLY A 30 -21.08 3.67 -20.95
N GLN A 31 -22.16 2.89 -21.07
CA GLN A 31 -23.19 3.09 -22.10
C GLN A 31 -24.46 3.68 -21.49
N ASP A 32 -25.25 4.40 -22.30
CA ASP A 32 -26.57 4.91 -21.92
C ASP A 32 -26.61 5.74 -20.63
N GLY A 33 -25.59 6.57 -20.40
CA GLY A 33 -25.51 7.46 -19.24
C GLY A 33 -24.96 6.80 -17.97
N CYS A 34 -24.49 5.56 -18.04
CA CYS A 34 -23.70 4.96 -16.96
C CYS A 34 -22.29 5.56 -16.91
N GLU A 35 -21.71 5.60 -15.72
CA GLU A 35 -20.31 5.99 -15.51
C GLU A 35 -19.35 4.91 -16.00
N ASP A 36 -18.15 5.33 -16.41
CA ASP A 36 -17.06 4.41 -16.74
C ASP A 36 -16.72 3.55 -15.53
N THR A 37 -16.60 2.25 -15.76
CA THR A 37 -16.18 1.29 -14.73
C THR A 37 -14.80 0.79 -15.09
N GLY A 38 -13.95 0.55 -14.10
CA GLY A 38 -12.73 -0.18 -14.36
C GLY A 38 -12.39 -1.17 -13.27
N ALA A 39 -11.50 -2.09 -13.62
CA ALA A 39 -11.05 -3.19 -12.78
C ALA A 39 -9.53 -3.24 -12.77
N LEU A 40 -8.98 -3.36 -11.57
CA LEU A 40 -7.56 -3.56 -11.35
C LEU A 40 -7.34 -5.01 -10.91
N VAL A 41 -6.59 -5.78 -11.70
CA VAL A 41 -6.36 -7.20 -11.46
C VAL A 41 -4.96 -7.38 -10.88
N GLN A 42 -4.90 -7.88 -9.66
CA GLN A 42 -3.69 -7.96 -8.85
C GLN A 42 -3.46 -9.35 -8.28
N GLN A 43 -2.22 -9.60 -7.86
CA GLN A 43 -1.85 -10.77 -7.10
C GLN A 43 -2.63 -10.84 -5.79
N TYR A 44 -3.24 -12.00 -5.51
CA TYR A 44 -3.79 -12.28 -4.20
C TYR A 44 -2.65 -12.39 -3.17
N ALA A 45 -2.70 -11.55 -2.14
CA ALA A 45 -1.66 -11.43 -1.12
C ALA A 45 -1.98 -12.18 0.18
N GLY A 46 -3.06 -12.98 0.21
CA GLY A 46 -3.49 -13.72 1.38
C GLY A 46 -4.50 -12.98 2.26
N LYS A 47 -4.53 -13.33 3.54
CA LYS A 47 -5.48 -12.75 4.52
C LYS A 47 -4.94 -11.46 5.10
N THR A 48 -5.85 -10.52 5.31
CA THR A 48 -5.54 -9.23 5.93
C THR A 48 -5.43 -9.36 7.45
N LEU A 49 -4.71 -8.42 8.06
CA LEU A 49 -4.57 -8.36 9.50
C LEU A 49 -5.88 -7.89 10.15
N SER A 50 -6.22 -8.47 11.31
CA SER A 50 -7.31 -7.98 12.15
C SER A 50 -6.88 -6.81 13.04
N SER A 51 -5.61 -6.76 13.45
CA SER A 51 -5.01 -5.68 14.24
C SER A 51 -3.49 -5.70 14.05
N PHE A 52 -2.81 -4.57 14.28
CA PHE A 52 -1.35 -4.55 14.37
C PHE A 52 -0.81 -5.21 15.66
N ASP A 53 -1.65 -5.37 16.68
CA ASP A 53 -1.25 -6.06 17.92
C ASP A 53 -0.98 -7.55 17.72
N THR A 54 -1.43 -8.14 16.61
CA THR A 54 -1.12 -9.54 16.26
C THR A 54 0.28 -9.71 15.67
N LEU A 55 0.97 -8.61 15.35
CA LEU A 55 2.31 -8.64 14.80
C LEU A 55 3.34 -8.75 15.94
N ASP A 56 4.35 -9.59 15.72
CA ASP A 56 5.58 -9.57 16.51
C ASP A 56 6.47 -8.36 16.17
N ASP A 57 7.55 -8.19 16.91
CA ASP A 57 8.43 -7.03 16.76
C ASP A 57 9.16 -7.01 15.41
N GLU A 58 9.51 -8.17 14.86
CA GLU A 58 10.16 -8.26 13.55
C GLU A 58 9.18 -7.88 12.44
N GLN A 59 7.95 -8.38 12.50
CA GLN A 59 6.89 -8.09 11.56
C GLN A 59 6.50 -6.60 11.56
N ARG A 60 6.47 -5.96 12.74
CA ARG A 60 6.26 -4.50 12.83
C ARG A 60 7.37 -3.73 12.12
N GLN A 61 8.62 -4.13 12.31
CA GLN A 61 9.75 -3.54 11.60
C GLN A 61 9.67 -3.78 10.08
N VAL A 62 9.23 -4.96 9.64
CA VAL A 62 8.98 -5.26 8.22
C VAL A 62 7.89 -4.35 7.65
N LEU A 63 6.75 -4.18 8.34
CA LEU A 63 5.67 -3.30 7.88
C LEU A 63 6.16 -1.87 7.72
N TYR A 64 6.89 -1.37 8.72
CA TYR A 64 7.44 -0.02 8.66
C TYR A 64 8.36 0.16 7.46
N ARG A 65 9.30 -0.78 7.24
CA ARG A 65 10.19 -0.76 6.06
C ARG A 65 9.43 -0.84 4.74
N ILE A 66 8.35 -1.61 4.65
CA ILE A 66 7.50 -1.68 3.45
C ILE A 66 6.93 -0.29 3.13
N VAL A 67 6.39 0.40 4.13
CA VAL A 67 5.81 1.74 3.93
C VAL A 67 6.91 2.76 3.63
N THR A 68 8.07 2.70 4.28
CA THR A 68 9.22 3.54 3.91
C THR A 68 9.63 3.34 2.44
N ARG A 69 9.67 2.11 1.94
CA ARG A 69 9.98 1.84 0.51
C ARG A 69 8.93 2.38 -0.45
N ILE A 70 7.66 2.40 -0.03
CA ILE A 70 6.58 3.05 -0.81
C ILE A 70 6.85 4.56 -0.88
N HIS A 71 7.30 5.18 0.21
CA HIS A 71 7.67 6.60 0.27
C HIS A 71 8.91 6.93 -0.57
N GLU A 72 9.91 6.05 -0.59
CA GLU A 72 11.08 6.15 -1.47
C GLU A 72 10.71 6.09 -2.97
N ALA A 73 9.53 5.57 -3.31
CA ALA A 73 8.97 5.58 -4.66
C ALA A 73 8.10 6.83 -4.94
N ASP A 74 8.20 7.87 -4.12
CA ASP A 74 7.43 9.11 -4.17
C ASP A 74 5.90 8.92 -4.07
N VAL A 75 5.48 7.99 -3.20
CA VAL A 75 4.07 7.65 -2.93
C VAL A 75 3.82 7.65 -1.42
N ALA A 76 2.74 8.30 -0.99
CA ALA A 76 2.15 8.07 0.33
C ALA A 76 0.96 7.12 0.18
N HIS A 77 0.81 6.16 1.09
CA HIS A 77 -0.23 5.14 0.98
C HIS A 77 -1.62 5.73 1.28
N GLY A 78 -1.74 6.59 2.29
CA GLY A 78 -2.95 7.30 2.68
C GLY A 78 -3.86 6.53 3.66
N ASP A 79 -3.69 5.21 3.81
CA ASP A 79 -4.52 4.38 4.70
C ASP A 79 -3.80 3.09 5.13
N VAL A 80 -2.68 3.25 5.86
CA VAL A 80 -1.98 2.11 6.46
C VAL A 80 -2.75 1.62 7.69
N SER A 81 -3.76 0.79 7.45
CA SER A 81 -4.58 0.15 8.47
C SER A 81 -4.50 -1.39 8.37
N PRO A 82 -4.84 -2.16 9.42
CA PRO A 82 -4.72 -3.62 9.40
C PRO A 82 -5.44 -4.30 8.22
N ARG A 83 -6.60 -3.76 7.80
CA ARG A 83 -7.34 -4.27 6.64
C ARG A 83 -6.59 -4.13 5.30
N ASN A 84 -5.62 -3.22 5.24
CA ASN A 84 -4.81 -2.91 4.06
C ASN A 84 -3.41 -3.51 4.16
N VAL A 85 -3.20 -4.47 5.06
CA VAL A 85 -1.96 -5.23 5.18
C VAL A 85 -2.31 -6.69 5.20
N ALA A 86 -1.74 -7.46 4.27
CA ALA A 86 -1.81 -8.91 4.30
C ALA A 86 -0.51 -9.52 4.85
N LEU A 87 -0.67 -10.65 5.54
CA LEU A 87 0.43 -11.49 6.01
C LEU A 87 0.10 -12.93 5.65
N ASP A 88 0.89 -13.50 4.73
CA ASP A 88 0.71 -14.86 4.25
C ASP A 88 2.08 -15.56 4.20
N ASP A 89 2.20 -16.70 4.86
CA ASP A 89 3.45 -17.47 4.94
C ASP A 89 4.70 -16.63 5.28
N GLY A 90 4.57 -15.72 6.25
CA GLY A 90 5.63 -14.80 6.68
C GLY A 90 5.89 -13.62 5.73
N ARG A 91 5.22 -13.56 4.58
CA ARG A 91 5.32 -12.46 3.63
C ARG A 91 4.26 -11.41 3.90
N MET A 92 4.72 -10.20 4.16
CA MET A 92 3.85 -9.03 4.36
C MET A 92 3.69 -8.23 3.08
N THR A 93 2.49 -7.71 2.83
CA THR A 93 2.18 -6.94 1.62
C THR A 93 1.18 -5.83 1.92
N ALA A 94 1.50 -4.59 1.52
CA ALA A 94 0.59 -3.45 1.62
C ALA A 94 -0.41 -3.45 0.47
N LEU A 95 -1.69 -3.23 0.76
CA LEU A 95 -2.82 -3.35 -0.16
C LEU A 95 -3.59 -2.04 -0.27
N ASP A 96 -4.44 -1.93 -1.29
CA ASP A 96 -5.37 -0.82 -1.46
C ASP A 96 -4.70 0.57 -1.53
N PHE A 97 -4.25 0.90 -2.74
CA PHE A 97 -3.64 2.20 -3.05
C PHE A 97 -4.67 3.22 -3.56
N SER A 98 -5.97 2.96 -3.40
CA SER A 98 -7.01 3.92 -3.79
C SER A 98 -6.93 5.29 -3.08
N PRO A 99 -6.51 5.40 -1.79
CA PRO A 99 -6.33 6.69 -1.13
C PRO A 99 -4.92 7.28 -1.30
N SER A 100 -4.06 6.60 -2.07
CA SER A 100 -2.66 7.00 -2.20
C SER A 100 -2.49 8.27 -3.02
N SER A 101 -1.39 8.96 -2.78
CA SER A 101 -1.07 10.21 -3.46
C SER A 101 0.42 10.32 -3.77
N HIS A 102 0.74 11.18 -4.73
CA HIS A 102 2.13 11.57 -4.95
C HIS A 102 2.67 12.29 -3.72
N HIS A 103 3.86 11.87 -3.30
CA HIS A 103 4.47 12.38 -2.07
C HIS A 103 5.98 12.38 -2.22
N GLU A 104 6.61 13.56 -2.23
CA GLU A 104 8.07 13.65 -2.09
C GLU A 104 8.40 13.62 -0.60
N CYS A 105 8.94 12.49 -0.13
CA CYS A 105 9.21 12.31 1.29
C CYS A 105 10.45 13.11 1.71
N GLU A 106 10.25 14.22 2.42
CA GLU A 106 11.34 15.12 2.83
C GLU A 106 12.30 14.50 3.88
N ARG A 107 11.83 13.47 4.60
CA ARG A 107 12.52 12.57 5.55
C ARG A 107 11.52 11.87 6.48
N GLU A 108 11.89 10.71 7.02
CA GLU A 108 11.03 9.92 7.94
C GLU A 108 10.50 10.75 9.13
N GLU A 109 11.37 11.57 9.73
CA GLU A 109 11.06 12.39 10.91
C GLU A 109 10.05 13.51 10.66
N LYS A 110 9.72 13.82 9.41
CA LYS A 110 8.79 14.90 9.04
C LYS A 110 7.55 14.40 8.29
N CYS A 111 7.50 13.11 7.97
CA CYS A 111 6.39 12.53 7.25
C CYS A 111 5.29 12.08 8.22
N ALA A 112 4.11 12.70 8.13
CA ALA A 112 2.99 12.43 9.02
C ALA A 112 2.53 10.96 8.99
N GLU A 113 2.49 10.33 7.80
CA GLU A 113 2.12 8.92 7.66
C GLU A 113 3.13 7.99 8.36
N LEU A 114 4.43 8.22 8.16
CA LEU A 114 5.48 7.42 8.79
C LEU A 114 5.52 7.62 10.31
N GLN A 115 5.36 8.85 10.80
CA GLN A 115 5.26 9.11 12.24
C GLN A 115 4.05 8.41 12.86
N TYR A 116 2.89 8.53 12.23
CA TYR A 116 1.67 7.88 12.70
C TYR A 116 1.81 6.36 12.72
N LEU A 117 2.36 5.78 11.65
CA LEU A 117 2.59 4.35 11.56
C LEU A 117 3.56 3.87 12.65
N ARG A 118 4.67 4.58 12.89
CA ARG A 118 5.65 4.24 13.92
C ARG A 118 5.01 4.15 15.30
N LEU A 119 4.16 5.13 15.64
CA LEU A 119 3.38 5.14 16.89
C LEU A 119 2.40 3.96 16.96
N LYS A 120 1.68 3.67 15.87
CA LYS A 120 0.73 2.54 15.82
C LYS A 120 1.41 1.19 15.97
N LEU A 121 2.61 1.04 15.43
CA LEU A 121 3.41 -0.16 15.53
C LEU A 121 4.22 -0.24 16.84
N LYS A 122 4.15 0.77 17.71
CA LYS A 122 4.86 0.81 19.00
C LYS A 122 6.37 0.59 18.84
N LEU A 123 6.94 1.09 17.74
CA LEU A 123 8.38 1.00 17.50
C LEU A 123 9.09 2.04 18.36
N SER A 124 10.13 1.63 19.09
CA SER A 124 11.01 2.57 19.80
C SER A 124 11.80 3.43 18.82
N GLU A 125 12.25 4.59 19.29
CA GLU A 125 13.26 5.41 18.59
C GLU A 125 14.58 4.65 18.41
#